data_AF-A0A1G1MMI0-F1
#
_entry.id   AF-A0A1G1MMI0-F1
#
_cell.length_a   1.000
_cell.length_b   1.000
_cell.length_c   1.000
_cell.angle_alpha   90.00
_cell.angle_beta   90.00
_cell.angle_gamma   90.00
#
_symmetry.space_group_name_H-M   'P 1'
#
loop_
_entity.id
_entity.type
_entity.pdbx_description
1 polymer ?
#
loop_
_entity_poly.entity_id
_entity_poly.type
_entity_poly.pdbx_seq_one_letter_code
_entity_poly.pdbx_strand_id
1 'polypeptide(L)'
;MKKEWVKELARDFIALGSIPFLILTIVRVSVIQIYYPMEFIISSILFFILNAIFKGEMHIGIGLILLAFTSLFYNHALFTIFALLAYTGIIISSFYLKISRRQILKGILLGAISAGIGYVIVRLIFF
;
A
#
# COMPACT_ATOMS: atom_id res chain seq x y z
N MET A 1 -4.35 -30.42 7.43
CA MET A 1 -4.57 -29.96 6.04
C MET A 1 -5.29 -28.62 5.92
N LYS A 2 -6.58 -28.44 6.30
CA LYS A 2 -7.30 -27.15 6.05
C LYS A 2 -6.67 -25.90 6.69
N LYS A 3 -6.04 -26.02 7.87
CA LYS A 3 -5.42 -24.85 8.56
C LYS A 3 -4.15 -24.33 7.90
N GLU A 4 -3.41 -25.16 7.18
CA GLU A 4 -2.14 -24.75 6.56
C GLU A 4 -2.39 -23.92 5.30
N TRP A 5 -3.32 -24.36 4.45
CA TRP A 5 -3.74 -23.63 3.25
C TRP A 5 -4.26 -22.21 3.54
N VAL A 6 -5.08 -22.05 4.58
CA VAL A 6 -5.59 -20.71 4.99
C VAL A 6 -4.45 -19.80 5.46
N LYS A 7 -3.45 -20.37 6.12
CA LYS A 7 -2.29 -19.61 6.60
C LYS A 7 -1.35 -19.21 5.46
N GLU A 8 -1.18 -20.06 4.45
CA GLU A 8 -0.44 -19.73 3.23
C GLU A 8 -1.15 -18.62 2.46
N LEU A 9 -2.45 -18.76 2.22
CA LEU A 9 -3.25 -17.74 1.55
C LEU A 9 -3.18 -16.38 2.29
N ALA A 10 -3.21 -16.38 3.63
CA ALA A 10 -3.03 -15.15 4.41
C ALA A 10 -1.65 -14.52 4.20
N ARG A 11 -0.59 -15.32 4.02
CA ARG A 11 0.75 -14.81 3.72
C ARG A 11 0.82 -14.22 2.32
N ASP A 12 0.18 -14.86 1.35
CA ASP A 12 0.13 -14.37 -0.03
C ASP A 12 -0.61 -13.03 -0.13
N PHE A 13 -1.70 -12.88 0.62
CA PHE A 13 -2.37 -11.58 0.73
C PHE A 13 -1.44 -10.51 1.31
N ILE A 14 -0.72 -10.79 2.40
CA ILE A 14 0.25 -9.83 2.97
C ILE A 14 1.35 -9.47 1.96
N ALA A 15 1.77 -10.41 1.11
CA ALA A 15 2.78 -10.17 0.09
C ALA A 15 2.35 -9.11 -0.95
N LEU A 16 1.04 -8.86 -1.12
CA LEU A 16 0.54 -7.76 -1.95
C LEU A 16 0.90 -6.38 -1.37
N GLY A 17 1.17 -6.28 -0.08
CA GLY A 17 1.70 -5.08 0.58
C GLY A 17 3.23 -5.06 0.67
N SER A 18 3.95 -5.93 -0.02
CA SER A 18 5.40 -6.04 0.13
C SER A 18 6.18 -5.02 -0.72
N ILE A 19 7.46 -4.83 -0.37
CA ILE A 19 8.39 -3.98 -1.15
C ILE A 19 8.52 -4.46 -2.62
N PRO A 20 8.66 -5.78 -2.91
CA PRO A 20 8.65 -6.24 -4.30
C PRO A 20 7.39 -5.82 -5.06
N PHE A 21 6.21 -5.95 -4.46
CA PHE A 21 4.96 -5.57 -5.11
C PHE A 21 4.85 -4.06 -5.33
N LEU A 22 5.36 -3.25 -4.41
CA LEU A 22 5.50 -1.81 -4.56
C LEU A 22 6.38 -1.44 -5.76
N ILE A 23 7.57 -2.04 -5.85
CA ILE A 23 8.51 -1.80 -6.96
C ILE A 23 7.86 -2.19 -8.30
N LEU A 24 7.23 -3.37 -8.36
CA LEU A 24 6.52 -3.82 -9.58
C LEU A 24 5.43 -2.84 -9.99
N THR A 25 4.68 -2.30 -9.03
CA THR A 25 3.62 -1.32 -9.31
C THR A 25 4.19 0.00 -9.81
N ILE A 26 5.27 0.50 -9.19
CA ILE A 26 5.96 1.72 -9.66
C ILE A 26 6.43 1.53 -11.10
N VAL A 27 7.11 0.42 -11.40
CA VAL A 27 7.58 0.12 -12.76
C VAL A 27 6.39 0.06 -13.75
N ARG A 28 5.29 -0.59 -13.38
CA ARG A 28 4.09 -0.68 -14.22
C ARG A 28 3.54 0.69 -14.58
N VAL A 29 3.45 1.59 -13.60
CA VAL A 29 2.89 2.93 -13.79
C VAL A 29 3.83 3.82 -14.61
N SER A 30 5.15 3.63 -14.48
CA SER A 30 6.18 4.36 -15.23
C SER A 30 6.18 4.10 -16.74
N VAL A 31 5.63 2.96 -17.20
CA VAL A 31 5.57 2.64 -18.64
C VAL A 31 4.61 3.58 -19.38
N ILE A 32 3.56 4.06 -18.71
CA ILE A 32 2.45 4.75 -19.38
C ILE A 32 2.54 6.26 -19.17
N GLN A 33 2.89 6.74 -17.96
CA GLN A 33 2.90 8.17 -17.64
C GLN A 33 4.02 8.55 -16.67
N ILE A 34 4.54 9.77 -16.78
CA ILE A 34 5.65 10.28 -15.95
C ILE A 34 5.17 10.84 -14.60
N TYR A 35 3.94 11.34 -14.53
CA TYR A 35 3.40 12.02 -13.34
C TYR A 35 3.03 11.04 -12.21
N TYR A 36 2.22 10.03 -12.49
CA TYR A 36 1.74 9.08 -11.47
C TYR A 36 2.85 8.30 -10.74
N PRO A 37 3.97 7.89 -11.37
CA PRO A 37 5.09 7.27 -10.66
C PRO A 37 5.65 8.14 -9.55
N MET A 38 5.64 9.47 -9.71
CA MET A 38 6.15 10.39 -8.69
C MET A 38 5.29 10.38 -7.43
N GLU A 39 3.96 10.21 -7.56
CA GLU A 39 3.05 10.06 -6.42
C GLU A 39 3.40 8.82 -5.60
N PHE A 40 3.66 7.69 -6.27
CA PHE A 40 4.11 6.47 -5.61
C PHE A 40 5.48 6.65 -4.96
N ILE A 41 6.45 7.22 -5.68
CA ILE A 41 7.84 7.35 -5.20
C ILE A 41 7.90 8.27 -3.98
N ILE A 42 7.33 9.47 -4.06
CA ILE A 42 7.38 10.46 -2.96
C ILE A 42 6.62 9.93 -1.74
N SER A 43 5.43 9.35 -1.93
CA SER A 43 4.66 8.78 -0.83
C SER A 43 5.38 7.59 -0.19
N SER A 44 6.05 6.75 -0.98
CA SER A 44 6.83 5.62 -0.46
C SER A 44 8.04 6.08 0.34
N ILE A 45 8.78 7.07 -0.15
CA ILE A 45 9.92 7.66 0.57
C ILE A 45 9.46 8.24 1.90
N LEU A 46 8.39 9.04 1.90
CA LEU A 46 7.80 9.59 3.12
C LEU A 46 7.37 8.48 4.08
N PHE A 47 6.76 7.42 3.56
CA PHE A 47 6.35 6.28 4.38
C PHE A 47 7.53 5.59 5.03
N PHE A 48 8.60 5.30 4.30
CA PHE A 48 9.79 4.66 4.88
C PHE A 48 10.45 5.54 5.95
N ILE A 49 10.51 6.87 5.73
CA ILE A 49 11.03 7.82 6.72
C ILE A 49 10.18 7.79 7.99
N LEU A 50 8.85 7.94 7.86
CA LEU A 50 7.96 7.93 9.03
C LEU A 50 7.94 6.56 9.72
N ASN A 51 7.96 5.47 8.96
CA ASN A 51 7.92 4.12 9.51
C ASN A 51 9.20 3.76 10.27
N ALA A 52 10.36 4.28 9.86
CA ALA A 52 11.60 4.14 10.60
C ALA A 52 11.51 4.73 12.03
N ILE A 53 10.74 5.81 12.20
CA ILE A 53 10.56 6.52 13.47
C ILE A 53 9.44 5.88 14.30
N PHE A 54 8.25 5.70 13.71
CA PHE A 54 7.03 5.34 14.46
C PHE A 54 6.73 3.83 14.51
N LYS A 55 7.38 3.02 13.66
CA LYS A 55 7.31 1.55 13.60
C LYS A 55 5.88 1.00 13.51
N GLY A 56 5.23 1.20 12.37
CA GLY A 56 3.96 0.57 12.00
C GLY A 56 4.15 -0.77 11.27
N GLU A 57 3.05 -1.47 11.04
CA GLU A 57 3.07 -2.65 10.16
C GLU A 57 3.30 -2.18 8.70
N MET A 58 4.37 -2.68 8.09
CA MET A 58 4.88 -2.16 6.82
C MET A 58 3.97 -2.51 5.65
N HIS A 59 3.48 -3.75 5.60
CA HIS A 59 2.63 -4.24 4.52
C HIS A 59 1.29 -3.51 4.45
N ILE A 60 0.75 -3.15 5.61
CA ILE A 60 -0.48 -2.36 5.74
C ILE A 60 -0.27 -0.93 5.23
N GLY A 61 0.88 -0.32 5.52
CA GLY A 61 1.18 1.02 5.03
C GLY A 61 1.43 1.06 3.53
N ILE A 62 2.27 0.15 3.02
CA ILE A 62 2.53 0.00 1.58
C ILE A 62 1.23 -0.36 0.84
N GLY A 63 0.45 -1.31 1.36
CA GLY A 63 -0.83 -1.71 0.79
C GLY A 63 -1.81 -0.55 0.63
N LEU A 64 -1.80 0.41 1.56
CA LEU A 64 -2.66 1.59 1.49
C LEU A 64 -2.21 2.56 0.40
N ILE A 65 -0.89 2.78 0.29
CA ILE A 65 -0.29 3.60 -0.78
C ILE A 65 -0.63 2.99 -2.15
N LEU A 66 -0.50 1.67 -2.26
CA LEU A 66 -0.89 0.92 -3.46
C LEU A 66 -2.37 1.10 -3.76
N LEU A 67 -3.26 0.90 -2.78
CA LEU A 67 -4.70 1.12 -2.95
C LEU A 67 -5.01 2.51 -3.48
N ALA A 68 -4.47 3.55 -2.84
CA ALA A 68 -4.76 4.93 -3.18
C ALA A 68 -4.33 5.26 -4.62
N PHE A 69 -3.05 5.03 -4.94
CA PHE A 69 -2.52 5.48 -6.22
C PHE A 69 -2.81 4.55 -7.38
N THR A 70 -3.04 3.25 -7.17
CA THR A 70 -3.55 2.39 -8.26
C THR A 70 -4.97 2.77 -8.63
N SER A 71 -5.81 3.09 -7.63
CA SER A 71 -7.17 3.59 -7.88
C SER A 71 -7.16 4.91 -8.65
N LEU A 72 -6.29 5.85 -8.28
CA LEU A 72 -6.14 7.13 -8.98
C LEU A 72 -5.58 6.96 -10.40
N PHE A 73 -4.55 6.13 -10.55
CA PHE A 73 -3.90 5.90 -11.84
C PHE A 73 -4.85 5.32 -12.90
N TYR A 74 -5.61 4.28 -12.53
CA TYR A 74 -6.53 3.64 -13.48
C TYR A 74 -7.84 4.42 -13.63
N ASN A 75 -8.22 5.24 -12.65
CA ASN A 75 -9.43 6.06 -12.62
C ASN A 75 -10.69 5.31 -13.11
N HIS A 76 -10.83 4.04 -12.70
CA HIS A 76 -11.89 3.15 -13.17
C HIS A 76 -12.35 2.25 -12.04
N ALA A 77 -13.68 2.16 -11.85
CA ALA A 77 -14.29 1.53 -10.68
C ALA A 77 -13.84 0.08 -10.45
N LEU A 78 -13.69 -0.71 -11.52
CA LEU A 78 -13.19 -2.10 -11.41
C LEU A 78 -11.81 -2.19 -10.74
N PHE A 79 -10.90 -1.28 -11.06
CA PHE A 79 -9.55 -1.27 -10.46
C PHE A 79 -9.60 -0.80 -9.01
N THR A 80 -10.45 0.18 -8.69
CA THR A 80 -10.67 0.62 -7.31
C THR A 80 -11.25 -0.50 -6.44
N ILE A 81 -12.26 -1.23 -6.95
CA ILE A 81 -12.84 -2.38 -6.24
C ILE A 81 -11.78 -3.46 -6.05
N PHE A 82 -11.01 -3.79 -7.08
CA PHE A 82 -9.94 -4.78 -6.98
C PHE A 82 -8.90 -4.39 -5.93
N ALA A 83 -8.41 -3.15 -5.97
CA ALA A 83 -7.44 -2.66 -5.01
C ALA A 83 -8.00 -2.66 -3.58
N LEU A 84 -9.28 -2.33 -3.40
CA LEU A 84 -9.95 -2.36 -2.11
C LEU A 84 -10.07 -3.80 -1.56
N LEU A 85 -10.39 -4.76 -2.42
CA LEU A 85 -10.42 -6.19 -2.07
C LEU A 85 -9.03 -6.69 -1.68
N ALA A 86 -7.99 -6.32 -2.43
CA ALA A 86 -6.61 -6.66 -2.10
C ALA A 86 -6.20 -6.07 -0.73
N TYR A 87 -6.49 -4.79 -0.50
CA TYR A 87 -6.13 -4.12 0.75
C TYR A 87 -6.88 -4.65 1.97
N THR A 88 -8.19 -4.90 1.84
CA THR A 88 -8.98 -5.56 2.89
C THR A 88 -8.48 -6.97 3.16
N GLY A 89 -8.07 -7.71 2.12
CA GLY A 89 -7.36 -8.98 2.24
C GLY A 89 -6.09 -8.90 3.09
N ILE A 90 -5.25 -7.88 2.87
CA ILE A 90 -4.04 -7.63 3.70
C ILE A 90 -4.43 -7.40 5.17
N ILE A 91 -5.44 -6.57 5.43
CA ILE A 91 -5.89 -6.27 6.80
C ILE A 91 -6.41 -7.52 7.50
N ILE A 92 -7.32 -8.26 6.86
CA ILE A 92 -7.90 -9.49 7.41
C ILE A 92 -6.80 -10.52 7.69
N SER A 93 -5.87 -10.68 6.75
CA SER A 93 -4.73 -11.60 6.88
C SER A 93 -3.80 -11.19 8.02
N SER A 94 -3.59 -9.89 8.22
CA SER A 94 -2.78 -9.37 9.34
C SER A 94 -3.39 -9.70 10.70
N PHE A 95 -4.72 -9.59 10.84
CA PHE A 95 -5.41 -10.03 12.06
C PHE A 95 -5.33 -11.55 12.25
N TYR A 96 -5.49 -12.33 11.17
CA TYR A 96 -5.38 -13.79 11.20
C TYR A 96 -3.99 -14.26 11.65
N LEU A 97 -2.93 -13.60 11.18
CA LEU A 97 -1.54 -13.87 11.58
C LEU A 97 -1.16 -13.26 12.94
N LYS A 98 -2.13 -12.74 13.70
CA LYS A 98 -1.96 -12.20 15.06
C LYS A 98 -1.01 -11.01 15.13
N ILE A 99 -0.94 -10.20 14.08
CA ILE A 99 -0.25 -8.90 14.15
C ILE A 99 -1.01 -8.00 15.13
N SER A 100 -0.27 -7.26 15.96
CA SER A 100 -0.89 -6.43 16.99
C SER A 100 -1.77 -5.33 16.37
N ARG A 101 -2.97 -5.11 16.93
CA ARG A 101 -3.91 -4.08 16.45
C ARG A 101 -3.26 -2.69 16.40
N ARG A 102 -2.39 -2.39 17.36
CA ARG A 102 -1.63 -1.14 17.44
C ARG A 102 -0.69 -0.96 16.25
N GLN A 103 -0.01 -2.03 15.81
CA GLN A 103 0.86 -1.97 14.63
C GLN A 103 0.07 -1.80 13.34
N ILE A 104 -1.09 -2.46 13.22
CA ILE A 104 -2.00 -2.31 12.07
C ILE A 104 -2.48 -0.86 11.98
N LEU A 105 -3.03 -0.31 13.07
CA LEU A 105 -3.51 1.08 13.11
C LEU A 105 -2.39 2.09 12.80
N LYS A 106 -1.18 1.87 13.32
CA LYS A 106 -0.02 2.69 12.96
C LYS A 106 0.31 2.57 11.47
N GLY A 107 0.30 1.37 10.90
CA GLY A 107 0.54 1.14 9.47
C GLY A 107 -0.46 1.90 8.59
N ILE A 108 -1.75 1.83 8.94
CA ILE A 108 -2.82 2.57 8.25
C ILE A 108 -2.57 4.08 8.35
N LEU A 109 -2.32 4.58 9.55
CA LEU A 109 -2.15 6.02 9.80
C LEU A 109 -0.90 6.57 9.07
N LEU A 110 0.22 5.85 9.13
CA LEU A 110 1.44 6.22 8.42
C LEU A 110 1.23 6.17 6.91
N GLY A 111 0.62 5.11 6.37
CA GLY A 111 0.32 5.01 4.95
C GLY A 111 -0.61 6.13 4.47
N ALA A 112 -1.62 6.49 5.25
CA ALA A 112 -2.58 7.55 4.93
C ALA A 112 -1.90 8.92 4.91
N ILE A 113 -1.09 9.23 5.94
CA ILE A 113 -0.33 10.48 6.02
C ILE A 113 0.64 10.58 4.84
N SER A 114 1.40 9.51 4.57
CA SER A 114 2.38 9.49 3.48
C SER A 114 1.72 9.63 2.11
N ALA A 115 0.62 8.94 1.85
CA ALA A 115 -0.13 9.06 0.60
C ALA A 115 -0.73 10.47 0.45
N GLY A 116 -1.32 11.02 1.51
CA GLY A 116 -1.91 12.37 1.49
C GLY A 116 -0.87 13.46 1.24
N ILE A 117 0.25 13.45 1.98
CA ILE A 117 1.32 14.42 1.80
C ILE A 117 1.98 14.26 0.44
N GLY A 118 2.27 13.03 0.02
CA GLY A 118 2.91 12.78 -1.27
C GLY A 118 2.06 13.22 -2.45
N TYR A 119 0.75 12.98 -2.39
CA TYR A 119 -0.22 13.49 -3.38
C TYR A 119 -0.19 15.02 -3.49
N VAL A 120 -0.22 15.72 -2.34
CA VAL A 120 -0.20 17.19 -2.32
C VAL A 120 1.12 17.73 -2.87
N ILE A 121 2.27 17.19 -2.44
CA ILE A 121 3.59 17.62 -2.91
C ILE A 121 3.70 17.46 -4.43
N VAL A 122 3.31 16.30 -4.97
CA VAL A 122 3.41 16.04 -6.41
C VAL A 122 2.51 16.98 -7.21
N ARG A 123 1.28 17.22 -6.75
CA ARG A 123 0.41 18.19 -7.42
C ARG A 123 0.97 19.61 -7.41
N LEU A 124 1.59 20.05 -6.32
CA LEU A 124 2.18 21.39 -6.25
C LEU A 124 3.40 21.57 -7.17
N ILE A 125 4.07 20.48 -7.57
CA ILE A 125 5.28 20.54 -8.41
C ILE A 125 4.94 20.45 -9.90
N PHE A 126 3.95 19.63 -10.25
CA PHE A 126 3.64 19.29 -11.64
C PHE A 126 2.35 19.93 -12.19
N PHE A 127 1.59 20.65 -11.37
CA PHE A 127 0.39 21.42 -11.73
C PHE A 127 0.48 22.83 -11.13
#